data_AF-A0A946DJL8-F1
#
_entry.id   AF-A0A946DJL8-F1
#
_cell.length_a   1.000
_cell.length_b   1.000
_cell.length_c   1.000
_cell.angle_alpha   90.00
_cell.angle_beta   90.00
_cell.angle_gamma   90.00
#
_symmetry.space_group_name_H-M   'P 1'
#
loop_
_entity.id
_entity.type
_entity.pdbx_description
1 polymer ?
#
loop_
_entity_poly.entity_id
_entity_poly.type
_entity_poly.pdbx_seq_one_letter_code
_entity_poly.pdbx_strand_id
1 'polypeptide(L)'
;MPAPKKPTALQQNYALTAVDDYDMRMYVVDHLKDKDKRNALIAEHAKFPRGGATQPGSPPPLQSQTLKRLVDKLRMVPQTGKHTIVETIPWKEYAIGILPGARGKPVKITNEKYNSRDDANHAIFCKRLKALCAHYDIRM
;
A
#
# COMPACT_ATOMS: atom_id res chain seq x y z
N MET A 1 -25.62 22.74 -21.53
CA MET A 1 -24.23 22.55 -21.04
C MET A 1 -23.52 21.61 -22.00
N PRO A 2 -22.30 21.91 -22.48
CA PRO A 2 -21.58 20.99 -23.36
C PRO A 2 -21.23 19.69 -22.63
N ALA A 3 -21.31 18.56 -23.33
CA ALA A 3 -20.97 17.25 -22.78
C ALA A 3 -19.50 17.23 -22.29
N PRO A 4 -19.18 16.54 -21.18
CA PRO A 4 -17.81 16.44 -20.68
C PRO A 4 -16.91 15.80 -21.74
N LYS A 5 -15.82 16.49 -22.11
CA LYS A 5 -14.82 15.97 -23.05
C LYS A 5 -14.17 14.70 -22.46
N LYS A 6 -14.01 13.67 -23.29
CA LYS A 6 -13.26 12.47 -22.90
C LYS A 6 -11.82 12.86 -22.56
N PRO A 7 -11.26 12.35 -21.44
CA PRO A 7 -9.89 12.64 -21.05
C PRO A 7 -8.90 12.06 -22.07
N THR A 8 -7.79 12.77 -22.30
CA THR A 8 -6.73 12.33 -23.22
C THR A 8 -5.88 11.22 -22.60
N ALA A 9 -5.14 10.48 -23.41
CA ALA A 9 -4.21 9.44 -22.93
C ALA A 9 -3.16 9.99 -21.93
N LEU A 10 -2.73 11.24 -22.12
CA LEU A 10 -1.84 11.94 -21.18
C LEU A 10 -2.54 12.24 -19.85
N GLN A 11 -3.79 12.73 -19.88
CA GLN A 11 -4.58 12.96 -18.66
C GLN A 11 -4.87 11.67 -17.90
N GLN A 12 -4.91 10.54 -18.60
CA GLN A 12 -5.10 9.21 -18.02
C GLN A 12 -3.80 8.54 -17.55
N ASN A 13 -2.62 9.12 -17.83
CA ASN A 13 -1.32 8.48 -17.60
C ASN A 13 -1.24 7.06 -18.19
N TYR A 14 -1.82 6.84 -19.38
CA TYR A 14 -2.03 5.51 -19.96
C TYR A 14 -0.77 4.65 -20.00
N ALA A 15 0.35 5.21 -20.47
CA ALA A 15 1.61 4.47 -20.58
C ALA A 15 2.12 3.98 -19.23
N LEU A 16 2.03 4.80 -18.18
CA LEU A 16 2.41 4.42 -16.82
C LEU A 16 1.51 3.28 -16.33
N THR A 17 0.19 3.41 -16.48
CA THR A 17 -0.77 2.40 -16.03
C THR A 17 -0.59 1.07 -16.77
N ALA A 18 -0.30 1.10 -18.08
CA ALA A 18 -0.10 -0.10 -18.88
C ALA A 18 1.18 -0.86 -18.48
N VAL A 19 2.31 -0.16 -18.30
CA VAL A 19 3.57 -0.78 -17.87
C VAL A 19 3.44 -1.34 -16.45
N ASP A 20 2.82 -0.58 -15.55
CA ASP A 20 2.61 -0.98 -14.17
C ASP A 20 1.67 -2.20 -14.06
N ASP A 21 0.62 -2.30 -14.88
CA ASP A 21 -0.23 -3.49 -14.93
C ASP A 21 0.53 -4.72 -15.47
N TYR A 22 1.33 -4.53 -16.53
CA TYR A 22 2.17 -5.59 -17.08
C TYR A 22 3.17 -6.12 -16.03
N ASP A 23 3.91 -5.23 -15.35
CA ASP A 23 4.87 -5.61 -14.32
C ASP A 23 4.20 -6.34 -13.16
N MET A 24 3.03 -5.89 -12.74
CA MET A 24 2.27 -6.55 -11.68
C MET A 24 1.85 -7.96 -12.08
N ARG A 25 1.31 -8.14 -13.30
CA ARG A 25 0.93 -9.46 -13.82
C ARG A 25 2.12 -10.41 -13.92
N MET A 26 3.25 -9.91 -14.44
CA MET A 26 4.43 -10.74 -14.69
C MET A 26 5.17 -11.16 -13.42
N TYR A 27 5.29 -10.26 -12.44
CA TYR A 27 6.20 -10.50 -11.30
C TYR A 27 5.48 -10.72 -9.96
N VAL A 28 4.24 -10.26 -9.79
CA VAL A 28 3.59 -10.21 -8.47
C VAL A 28 2.31 -11.03 -8.41
N VAL A 29 1.46 -10.99 -9.44
CA VAL A 29 0.12 -11.61 -9.42
C VAL A 29 0.16 -13.11 -9.10
N ASP A 30 1.10 -13.86 -9.66
CA ASP A 30 1.20 -15.30 -9.39
C ASP A 30 1.59 -15.62 -7.94
N HIS A 31 2.37 -14.75 -7.29
CA HIS A 31 2.66 -14.85 -5.86
C HIS A 31 1.45 -14.48 -4.98
N LEU A 32 0.54 -13.64 -5.48
CA LEU A 32 -0.67 -13.25 -4.76
C LEU A 32 -1.81 -14.28 -4.88
N LYS A 33 -1.89 -14.98 -6.03
CA LYS A 33 -2.84 -16.08 -6.27
C LYS A 33 -2.57 -17.28 -5.36
N ASP A 34 -1.30 -17.60 -5.17
CA ASP A 34 -0.86 -18.66 -4.26
C ASP A 34 -0.99 -18.19 -2.80
N LYS A 35 -1.80 -18.90 -2.02
CA LYS A 35 -2.10 -18.54 -0.62
C LYS A 35 -0.85 -18.57 0.25
N ASP A 36 0.04 -19.53 0.06
CA ASP A 36 1.22 -19.72 0.90
C ASP A 36 2.27 -18.65 0.60
N LYS A 37 2.51 -18.38 -0.69
CA LYS A 37 3.39 -17.28 -1.11
C LYS A 37 2.87 -15.92 -0.65
N ARG A 38 1.57 -15.69 -0.77
CA ARG A 38 0.93 -14.46 -0.26
C ARG A 38 1.10 -14.32 1.25
N ASN A 39 0.87 -15.38 2.01
CA ASN A 39 1.04 -15.36 3.46
C ASN A 39 2.51 -15.15 3.85
N ALA A 40 3.46 -15.69 3.09
CA ALA A 40 4.88 -15.45 3.27
C ALA A 40 5.22 -13.95 3.07
N LEU A 41 4.68 -13.30 2.04
CA LEU A 41 4.87 -11.85 1.82
C LEU A 41 4.25 -11.00 2.93
N ILE A 42 3.07 -11.37 3.43
CA ILE A 42 2.43 -10.71 4.57
C ILE A 42 3.30 -10.85 5.83
N ALA A 43 3.78 -12.07 6.12
CA ALA A 43 4.64 -12.33 7.27
C ALA A 43 6.00 -11.61 7.15
N GLU A 44 6.57 -11.53 5.95
CA GLU A 44 7.78 -10.77 5.68
C GLU A 44 7.57 -9.27 5.98
N HIS A 45 6.49 -8.68 5.47
CA HIS A 45 6.14 -7.29 5.74
C HIS A 45 5.87 -7.04 7.23
N ALA A 46 5.28 -8.00 7.96
CA ALA A 46 5.03 -7.87 9.40
C ALA A 46 6.33 -7.75 10.22
N LYS A 47 7.41 -8.41 9.81
CA LYS A 47 8.70 -8.35 10.50
C LYS A 47 9.37 -6.98 10.37
N PHE A 48 9.35 -6.40 9.17
CA PHE A 48 9.98 -5.11 8.89
C PHE A 48 9.10 -4.19 8.03
N PRO A 49 7.98 -3.65 8.58
CA PRO A 49 7.05 -2.81 7.81
C PRO A 49 7.68 -1.53 7.26
N ARG A 50 8.67 -0.98 7.98
CA ARG A 50 9.42 0.23 7.61
C ARG A 50 10.81 -0.06 7.03
N GLY A 51 11.17 -1.33 6.86
CA GLY A 51 12.56 -1.75 6.71
C GLY A 51 13.27 -1.86 8.06
N GLY A 52 14.20 -2.82 8.19
CA GLY A 52 14.92 -3.03 9.44
C GLY A 52 16.12 -2.10 9.59
N ALA A 53 16.53 -1.86 10.84
CA ALA A 53 17.71 -1.08 11.14
C ALA A 53 18.99 -1.83 10.72
N THR A 54 20.03 -1.08 10.37
CA THR A 54 21.38 -1.61 10.19
C THR A 54 21.93 -2.06 11.54
N GLN A 55 22.46 -3.28 11.59
CA GLN A 55 23.19 -3.79 12.75
C GLN A 55 24.70 -3.62 12.51
N PRO A 56 25.53 -3.42 13.56
CA PRO A 56 26.98 -3.37 13.40
C PRO A 56 27.51 -4.61 12.66
N GLY A 57 28.24 -4.41 11.56
CA GLY A 57 28.83 -5.49 10.77
C GLY A 57 27.87 -6.28 9.88
N SER A 58 26.58 -5.91 9.80
CA SER A 58 25.61 -6.57 8.91
C SER A 58 24.84 -5.54 8.06
N PRO A 59 24.61 -5.82 6.76
CA PRO A 59 23.76 -4.97 5.94
C PRO A 59 22.32 -4.95 6.50
N PRO A 60 21.55 -3.89 6.20
CA PRO A 60 20.16 -3.82 6.62
C PRO A 60 19.38 -5.00 6.01
N PRO A 61 18.41 -5.57 6.73
CA PRO A 61 17.57 -6.64 6.18
C PRO A 61 16.78 -6.08 4.99
N LEU A 62 17.16 -6.52 3.79
CA LEU A 62 16.50 -6.13 2.55
C LEU A 62 15.22 -6.95 2.41
N GLN A 63 14.15 -6.28 1.98
CA GLN A 63 12.93 -6.95 1.57
C GLN A 63 13.16 -7.74 0.28
N SER A 64 12.42 -8.83 0.11
CA SER A 64 12.38 -9.59 -1.13
C SER A 64 11.99 -8.68 -2.30
N GLN A 65 12.52 -8.98 -3.48
CA GLN A 65 12.26 -8.16 -4.67
C GLN A 65 10.76 -8.10 -4.99
N THR A 66 10.03 -9.18 -4.74
CA THR A 66 8.57 -9.25 -4.92
C THR A 66 7.84 -8.36 -3.92
N LEU A 67 8.21 -8.39 -2.63
CA LEU A 67 7.61 -7.51 -1.64
C LEU A 67 7.90 -6.03 -1.94
N LYS A 68 9.12 -5.71 -2.37
CA LYS A 68 9.50 -4.35 -2.77
C LYS A 68 8.60 -3.82 -3.89
N ARG A 69 8.45 -4.58 -4.98
CA ARG A 69 7.57 -4.22 -6.11
C ARG A 69 6.11 -4.04 -5.66
N LEU A 70 5.62 -4.95 -4.82
CA LEU A 70 4.27 -4.87 -4.26
C LEU A 70 4.08 -3.60 -3.42
N VAL A 71 5.02 -3.29 -2.52
CA VAL A 71 4.96 -2.09 -1.67
C VAL A 71 5.01 -0.82 -2.53
N ASP A 72 5.86 -0.77 -3.55
CA ASP A 72 5.96 0.37 -4.46
C ASP A 72 4.64 0.61 -5.20
N LYS A 73 4.02 -0.44 -5.75
CA LYS A 73 2.66 -0.37 -6.34
C LYS A 73 1.63 0.17 -5.35
N LEU A 74 1.63 -0.34 -4.11
CA LEU A 74 0.72 0.10 -3.05
C LEU A 74 0.98 1.55 -2.58
N ARG A 75 2.15 2.14 -2.89
CA ARG A 75 2.49 3.53 -2.58
C ARG A 75 2.10 4.51 -3.69
N MET A 76 2.01 4.06 -4.93
CA MET A 76 1.67 4.87 -6.12
C MET A 76 0.19 5.25 -6.25
N VAL A 77 -0.65 4.87 -5.28
CA VAL A 77 -2.09 5.17 -5.27
C VAL A 77 -2.36 6.68 -5.12
N PRO A 78 -3.36 7.26 -5.83
CA PRO A 78 -3.79 8.64 -5.66
C PRO A 78 -4.05 9.02 -4.21
N GLN A 79 -3.92 10.32 -3.88
CA GLN A 79 -4.06 10.81 -2.51
C GLN A 79 -5.49 10.70 -1.97
N THR A 80 -6.51 10.80 -2.84
CA THR A 80 -7.90 10.65 -2.46
C THR A 80 -8.19 9.24 -1.96
N GLY A 81 -8.68 9.11 -0.73
CA GLY A 81 -9.00 7.80 -0.13
C GLY A 81 -7.77 7.04 0.37
N LYS A 82 -6.57 7.62 0.31
CA LYS A 82 -5.34 6.96 0.73
C LYS A 82 -5.28 6.85 2.25
N HIS A 83 -4.97 5.65 2.73
CA HIS A 83 -4.77 5.39 4.16
C HIS A 83 -3.46 6.03 4.65
N THR A 84 -3.51 6.74 5.76
CA THR A 84 -2.35 7.32 6.46
C THR A 84 -2.37 6.88 7.91
N ILE A 85 -1.26 7.03 8.62
CA ILE A 85 -1.20 6.86 10.07
C ILE A 85 -1.41 8.22 10.72
N VAL A 86 -2.26 8.26 11.74
CA VAL A 86 -2.48 9.42 12.59
C VAL A 86 -2.13 9.02 14.01
N GLU A 87 -1.19 9.72 14.61
CA GLU A 87 -0.82 9.55 16.01
C GLU A 87 -1.84 10.32 16.86
N THR A 88 -2.71 9.60 17.56
CA THR A 88 -3.76 10.20 18.40
C THR A 88 -3.20 10.51 19.79
N ILE A 89 -2.29 9.66 20.29
CA ILE A 89 -1.53 9.90 21.51
C ILE A 89 -0.05 9.70 21.18
N PRO A 90 0.81 10.71 21.43
CA PRO A 90 2.24 10.60 21.16
C PRO A 90 2.84 9.33 21.74
N TRP A 91 3.51 8.55 20.89
CA TRP A 91 4.25 7.33 21.19
C TRP A 91 3.43 6.17 21.78
N LYS A 92 2.10 6.26 21.79
CA LYS A 92 1.24 5.30 22.50
C LYS A 92 0.06 4.81 21.68
N GLU A 93 -0.58 5.67 20.90
CA GLU A 93 -1.80 5.32 20.18
C GLU A 93 -1.75 5.86 18.75
N TYR A 94 -1.93 4.94 17.81
CA TYR A 94 -1.93 5.21 16.37
C TYR A 94 -3.25 4.76 15.78
N ALA A 95 -3.90 5.62 15.03
CA ALA A 95 -5.11 5.33 14.28
C ALA A 95 -4.84 5.41 12.77
N ILE A 96 -5.75 4.85 11.97
CA ILE A 96 -5.70 4.97 10.51
C ILE A 96 -6.53 6.17 10.08
N GLY A 97 -5.92 7.09 9.34
CA GLY A 97 -6.60 8.20 8.68
C GLY A 97 -6.89 7.90 7.21
N ILE A 98 -7.94 8.47 6.66
CA ILE A 98 -8.26 8.46 5.23
C ILE A 98 -8.10 9.87 4.70
N LEU A 99 -7.19 10.02 3.72
CA LEU A 99 -6.88 11.31 3.13
C LEU A 99 -8.02 11.80 2.20
N PRO A 100 -8.44 13.07 2.32
CA PRO A 100 -9.56 13.62 1.54
C PRO A 100 -9.20 13.96 0.09
N GLY A 101 -7.92 13.87 -0.29
CA GLY A 101 -7.45 14.15 -1.66
C GLY A 101 -7.36 15.64 -2.03
N ALA A 102 -7.72 16.55 -1.13
CA ALA A 102 -7.63 17.99 -1.33
C ALA A 102 -6.99 18.67 -0.12
N ARG A 103 -6.21 19.73 -0.38
CA ARG A 103 -5.58 20.56 0.66
C ARG A 103 -6.66 21.26 1.49
N GLY A 104 -6.43 21.39 2.80
CA GLY A 104 -7.31 22.11 3.73
C GLY A 104 -8.55 21.34 4.20
N LYS A 105 -8.80 20.13 3.67
CA LYS A 105 -9.86 19.26 4.17
C LYS A 105 -9.34 18.39 5.33
N PRO A 106 -10.17 18.12 6.36
CA PRO A 106 -9.78 17.27 7.48
C PRO A 106 -9.59 15.82 7.06
N VAL A 107 -8.66 15.13 7.71
CA VAL A 107 -8.45 13.68 7.55
C VAL A 107 -9.54 12.94 8.33
N LYS A 108 -10.17 11.93 7.71
CA LYS A 108 -11.14 11.10 8.40
C LYS A 108 -10.41 10.00 9.18
N ILE A 109 -10.42 10.07 10.49
CA ILE A 109 -9.80 9.07 11.37
C ILE A 109 -10.78 7.91 11.56
N THR A 110 -10.31 6.67 11.44
CA THR A 110 -11.10 5.46 11.73
C THR A 110 -11.05 5.13 13.22
N ASN A 111 -11.98 4.30 13.69
CA ASN A 111 -12.00 3.86 15.10
C ASN A 111 -10.94 2.80 15.43
N GLU A 112 -10.16 2.35 14.44
CA GLU A 112 -9.12 1.34 14.63
C GLU A 112 -7.91 1.97 15.30
N LYS A 113 -7.46 1.36 16.41
CA LYS A 113 -6.35 1.83 17.22
C LYS A 113 -5.27 0.77 17.32
N TYR A 114 -4.03 1.21 17.28
CA TYR A 114 -2.82 0.39 17.32
C TYR A 114 -1.85 0.93 18.37
N ASN A 115 -1.17 0.03 19.06
CA ASN A 115 -0.21 0.37 20.11
C ASN A 115 1.16 0.75 19.52
N SER A 116 1.48 0.24 18.33
CA SER A 116 2.72 0.54 17.62
C SER A 116 2.45 1.12 16.24
N ARG A 117 3.35 2.02 15.80
CA ARG A 117 3.38 2.52 14.44
C ARG A 117 3.60 1.40 13.42
N ASP A 118 4.29 0.33 13.81
CA ASP A 118 4.57 -0.81 12.92
C ASP A 118 3.32 -1.65 12.68
N ASP A 119 2.50 -1.87 13.73
CA ASP A 119 1.21 -2.55 13.62
C ASP A 119 0.26 -1.76 12.72
N ALA A 120 0.21 -0.43 12.88
CA ALA A 120 -0.60 0.43 12.02
C ALA A 120 -0.15 0.38 10.54
N ASN A 121 1.17 0.37 10.28
CA ASN A 121 1.71 0.21 8.91
C ASN A 121 1.32 -1.15 8.32
N HIS A 122 1.47 -2.23 9.09
CA HIS A 122 1.13 -3.57 8.64
C HIS A 122 -0.38 -3.70 8.37
N ALA A 123 -1.23 -3.13 9.22
CA ALA A 123 -2.67 -3.11 9.00
C ALA A 123 -3.07 -2.34 7.73
N ILE A 124 -2.45 -1.17 7.49
CA ILE A 124 -2.65 -0.42 6.23
C ILE A 124 -2.23 -1.25 5.02
N PHE A 125 -1.09 -1.94 5.10
CA PHE A 125 -0.61 -2.83 4.04
C PHE A 125 -1.64 -3.93 3.74
N CYS A 126 -2.15 -4.64 4.75
CA CYS A 126 -3.15 -5.69 4.57
C CYS A 126 -4.46 -5.17 3.95
N LYS A 127 -4.94 -3.99 4.38
CA LYS A 127 -6.13 -3.36 3.78
C LYS A 127 -5.92 -3.04 2.29
N ARG A 128 -4.76 -2.46 1.96
CA ARG A 128 -4.42 -2.12 0.57
C ARG A 128 -4.19 -3.37 -0.28
N LEU A 129 -3.58 -4.40 0.30
CA LEU A 129 -3.38 -5.69 -0.36
C LEU A 129 -4.72 -6.34 -0.71
N LYS A 130 -5.70 -6.32 0.21
CA LYS A 130 -7.05 -6.84 -0.05
C LYS A 130 -7.72 -6.12 -1.21
N ALA A 131 -7.61 -4.79 -1.27
CA ALA A 131 -8.13 -4.00 -2.39
C ALA A 131 -7.43 -4.33 -3.72
N LEU A 132 -6.11 -4.54 -3.68
CA LEU A 132 -5.33 -4.93 -4.85
C LEU A 132 -5.70 -6.34 -5.34
N CYS A 133 -5.84 -7.31 -4.43
CA CYS A 133 -6.29 -8.66 -4.77
C CYS A 133 -7.67 -8.63 -5.42
N ALA A 134 -8.60 -7.81 -4.89
CA ALA A 134 -9.91 -7.63 -5.50
C ALA A 134 -9.85 -7.02 -6.92
N HIS A 135 -8.91 -6.09 -7.17
CA HIS A 135 -8.70 -5.53 -8.51
C HIS A 135 -8.22 -6.56 -9.55
N TYR A 136 -7.50 -7.60 -9.11
CA TYR A 136 -7.01 -8.68 -9.97
C TYR A 136 -7.87 -9.96 -9.89
N ASP A 137 -9.09 -9.87 -9.33
CA ASP A 137 -10.01 -11.01 -9.13
C ASP A 137 -9.41 -12.17 -8.30
N ILE A 138 -8.46 -11.87 -7.41
CA ILE A 138 -7.82 -12.82 -6.51
C ILE A 138 -8.62 -12.89 -5.20
N ARG A 139 -9.12 -14.08 -4.86
CA ARG A 139 -9.81 -14.31 -3.58
C ARG A 139 -8.80 -14.31 -2.43
N MET A 140 -9.02 -13.39 -1.48
CA MET A 140 -8.18 -13.23 -0.29
C MET A 140 -8.87 -13.76 0.95
#